data_AF-A0A5K1CZK0-F1
#
_entry.id   AF-A0A5K1CZK0-F1
#
_cell.length_a   1.000
_cell.length_b   1.000
_cell.length_c   1.000
_cell.angle_alpha   90.00
_cell.angle_beta   90.00
_cell.angle_gamma   90.00
#
_symmetry.space_group_name_H-M   'P 1'
#
loop_
_entity.id
_entity.type
_entity.pdbx_description
1 polymer ?
#
loop_
_entity_poly.entity_id
_entity_poly.type
_entity_poly.pdbx_seq_one_letter_code
_entity_poly.pdbx_strand_id
1 'polypeptide(L)' 'SQVEYGIMNLVNKDDPRITVVLDCERISALRFPMKMMKYCSTLMQDHYPNRLASLLVIRLPPVVRLLAQTFIQ' A
#
# COMPACT_ATOMS: atom_id res chain seq x y z
N SER A 1 -2.51 13.51 -7.27
CA SER A 1 -2.64 12.20 -7.98
C SER A 1 -4.07 11.65 -7.82
N GLN A 2 -4.48 10.55 -8.48
CA GLN A 2 -5.82 9.96 -8.23
C GLN A 2 -6.02 9.54 -6.77
N VAL A 3 -4.94 9.09 -6.11
CA VAL A 3 -4.93 8.72 -4.69
C VAL A 3 -5.29 9.92 -3.82
N GLU A 4 -4.63 11.05 -4.04
CA GLU A 4 -4.85 12.29 -3.30
C GLU A 4 -6.28 12.84 -3.48
N TYR A 5 -6.80 12.80 -4.71
CA TYR A 5 -8.19 13.16 -4.96
C TYR A 5 -9.15 12.26 -4.18
N GLY A 6 -8.90 10.95 -4.13
CA GLY A 6 -9.69 10.00 -3.37
C GLY A 6 -9.65 10.28 -1.86
N ILE A 7 -8.46 10.52 -1.29
CA ILE A 7 -8.28 10.85 0.13
C ILE A 7 -9.06 12.11 0.52
N MET A 8 -9.06 13.12 -0.35
CA MET A 8 -9.68 14.41 -0.05
C MET A 8 -11.20 14.43 -0.25
N ASN A 9 -11.72 13.66 -1.22
CA ASN A 9 -13.09 13.83 -1.69
C ASN A 9 -14.00 12.61 -1.51
N LEU A 10 -13.43 11.40 -1.33
CA LEU A 10 -14.21 10.15 -1.36
C LEU A 10 -14.26 9.42 -0.01
N VAL A 11 -13.44 9.83 0.96
CA VAL A 11 -13.40 9.16 2.27
C VAL A 11 -14.47 9.73 3.20
N ASN A 12 -15.03 8.87 4.05
CA ASN A 12 -15.92 9.30 5.12
C ASN A 12 -15.20 10.32 6.03
N LYS A 13 -15.86 11.44 6.31
CA LYS A 13 -15.30 12.52 7.14
C LYS A 13 -15.20 12.11 8.62
N ASP A 14 -16.11 11.26 9.08
CA ASP A 14 -16.17 10.81 10.48
C ASP A 14 -15.17 9.69 10.77
N ASP A 15 -14.93 8.82 9.79
CA ASP A 15 -13.85 7.83 9.81
C ASP A 15 -13.07 7.87 8.49
N PRO A 16 -11.99 8.67 8.45
CA PRO A 16 -11.25 8.91 7.22
C PRO A 16 -10.18 7.84 6.95
N ARG A 17 -10.23 6.69 7.64
CA ARG A 17 -9.27 5.62 7.44
C ARG A 17 -9.58 4.82 6.18
N ILE A 18 -8.53 4.31 5.54
CA ILE A 18 -8.58 3.66 4.23
C ILE A 18 -7.91 2.30 4.33
N THR A 19 -8.55 1.29 3.75
CA THR A 19 -7.93 -0.02 3.50
C THR A 19 -7.47 -0.09 2.05
N VAL A 20 -6.21 -0.44 1.84
CA VAL A 20 -5.62 -0.63 0.51
C VAL A 20 -5.50 -2.12 0.24
N VAL A 21 -6.08 -2.58 -0.88
CA VAL A 21 -5.92 -3.96 -1.36
C VAL A 21 -5.01 -3.95 -2.58
N LEU A 22 -3.85 -4.60 -2.45
CA LEU A 22 -2.90 -4.79 -3.54
C LEU A 22 -3.04 -6.21 -4.08
N ASP A 23 -3.63 -6.32 -5.26
CA ASP A 23 -3.70 -7.56 -6.02
C ASP A 23 -2.42 -7.79 -6.83
N CYS A 24 -1.67 -8.84 -6.48
CA CYS A 24 -0.43 -9.20 -7.15
C CYS A 24 -0.60 -10.34 -8.16
N GLU A 25 -1.83 -10.59 -8.63
CA GLU A 25 -2.07 -11.55 -9.69
C GLU A 25 -1.19 -11.28 -10.91
N ARG A 26 -0.49 -12.32 -11.39
CA ARG A 26 0.41 -12.29 -12.56
C ARG A 26 1.59 -11.31 -12.46
N ILE A 27 1.86 -10.75 -11.29
CA ILE A 27 3.08 -9.98 -11.07
C ILE A 27 4.28 -10.94 -11.04
N SER A 28 5.29 -10.64 -11.87
CA SER A 28 6.56 -11.36 -11.82
C SER A 28 7.34 -10.92 -10.58
N ALA A 29 7.94 -11.88 -9.87
CA ALA A 29 8.81 -11.59 -8.74
C ALA A 29 9.94 -10.61 -9.09
N LEU A 30 10.49 -10.72 -10.31
CA LEU A 30 11.57 -9.84 -10.78
C LEU A 30 11.11 -8.40 -11.01
N ARG A 31 9.81 -8.20 -11.25
CA ARG A 31 9.19 -6.90 -11.50
C ARG A 31 8.41 -6.38 -10.29
N PHE A 32 8.54 -7.04 -9.14
CA PHE A 32 7.80 -6.64 -7.96
C PHE A 32 8.20 -5.21 -7.55
N PRO A 33 7.26 -4.27 -7.41
CA PRO A 33 7.58 -2.85 -7.31
C PRO A 33 7.95 -2.45 -5.88
N MET A 34 9.00 -3.05 -5.32
CA MET A 34 9.44 -2.84 -3.93
C MET A 34 9.68 -1.36 -3.61
N LYS A 35 10.35 -0.62 -4.50
CA LYS A 35 10.62 0.81 -4.32
C LYS A 35 9.32 1.63 -4.26
N MET A 36 8.35 1.29 -5.11
CA MET A 36 7.05 1.96 -5.14
C MET A 36 6.29 1.70 -3.84
N MET A 37 6.27 0.46 -3.35
CA MET A 37 5.65 0.13 -2.08
C MET A 37 6.26 0.90 -0.91
N LYS A 38 7.60 1.00 -0.86
CA LYS A 38 8.30 1.80 0.15
C LYS A 38 7.84 3.25 0.09
N TYR A 39 7.90 3.84 -1.10
CA TYR A 39 7.55 5.23 -1.33
C TYR A 39 6.10 5.53 -0.93
N CYS A 40 5.15 4.69 -1.34
CA CYS A 40 3.74 4.87 -0.98
C CYS A 40 3.51 4.75 0.53
N SER A 41 4.18 3.80 1.19
CA SER A 41 4.10 3.66 2.66
C SER A 41 4.62 4.90 3.37
N THR A 42 5.80 5.40 2.98
CA THR A 42 6.39 6.63 3.54
C THR A 42 5.50 7.84 3.28
N LEU A 43 5.01 8.02 2.05
CA LEU A 43 4.12 9.12 1.70
C LEU A 43 2.85 9.13 2.57
N MET A 44 2.24 7.96 2.78
CA MET A 44 1.06 7.82 3.63
C MET A 44 1.39 8.14 5.09
N GLN A 45 2.51 7.66 5.62
CA GLN A 45 2.91 7.91 7.01
C GLN A 45 3.24 9.39 7.27
N ASP A 46 3.97 10.03 6.35
CA ASP A 46 4.46 11.39 6.51
C ASP A 46 3.38 12.46 6.27
N HIS A 47 2.56 12.30 5.22
CA HIS A 47 1.60 13.34 4.80
C HIS A 47 0.17 13.05 5.22
N TYR A 48 -0.16 11.80 5.52
CA TYR A 48 -1.52 11.36 5.83
C TYR A 48 -1.53 10.45 7.08
N PRO A 49 -0.98 10.90 8.22
CA PRO A 49 -0.85 10.09 9.42
C PRO A 49 -2.22 9.55 9.86
N ASN A 50 -2.25 8.29 10.29
CA ASN A 50 -3.45 7.58 10.73
C ASN A 50 -4.56 7.43 9.67
N ARG A 51 -4.28 7.69 8.38
CA ARG A 51 -5.24 7.47 7.29
C ARG A 51 -5.21 6.05 6.74
N LEU A 52 -4.07 5.35 6.80
CA LEU A 52 -3.99 3.95 6.36
C LEU A 52 -4.43 3.02 7.50
N ALA A 53 -5.61 2.41 7.38
CA ALA A 53 -6.09 1.39 8.32
C ALA A 53 -5.35 0.07 8.15
N SER A 54 -5.20 -0.37 6.90
CA SER A 54 -4.62 -1.67 6.56
C SER A 54 -4.11 -1.68 5.12
N LEU A 55 -3.02 -2.42 4.89
CA LEU A 55 -2.51 -2.78 3.57
C LEU A 55 -2.60 -4.30 3.41
N LEU A 56 -3.52 -4.75 2.56
CA LEU A 56 -3.76 -6.16 2.29
C LEU A 56 -3.14 -6.53 0.94
N VAL A 57 -2.11 -7.38 0.98
CA VAL A 57 -1.45 -7.87 -0.24
C VAL A 57 -1.94 -9.29 -0.52
N ILE A 58 -2.61 -9.48 -1.66
CA ILE A 58 -3.19 -10.78 -2.05
C ILE A 58 -2.48 -11.33 -3.29
N ARG A 59 -2.49 -12.67 -3.44
CA ARG A 59 -1.84 -13.39 -4.56
C ARG A 59 -0.36 -13.02 -4.78
N LEU A 60 0.33 -12.66 -3.70
CA LEU A 60 1.76 -12.33 -3.73
C LEU A 60 2.60 -13.56 -4.11
N PRO A 61 3.55 -13.47 -5.07
CA PRO A 61 4.44 -14.58 -5.38
C PRO A 61 5.23 -15.02 -4.14
N PRO A 62 5.37 -16.34 -3.86
CA PRO A 62 6.00 -16.84 -2.63
C PRO A 62 7.40 -16.30 -2.37
N VAL A 63 8.22 -16.14 -3.41
CA VAL A 63 9.59 -15.61 -3.29
C VAL A 63 9.62 -14.16 -2.81
N VAL A 64 8.60 -13.36 -3.16
CA VAL A 64 8.48 -11.96 -2.72
C VAL A 64 8.05 -11.88 -1.26
N ARG A 65 7.28 -12.86 -0.76
CA ARG A 65 6.86 -12.91 0.64
C ARG A 65 8.05 -12.96 1.61
N LEU A 66 9.13 -13.64 1.21
CA LEU A 66 10.38 -13.68 1.99
C LEU A 66 11.07 -12.31 2.03
N LEU A 67 11.07 -11.60 0.90
CA LEU A 67 11.64 -10.26 0.79
C LEU A 67 10.78 -9.17 1.47
N ALA A 68 9.47 -9.39 1.58
CA ALA A 68 8.58 -8.45 2.25
C ALA A 68 8.84 -8.37 3.76
N GLN A 69 9.40 -9.42 4.39
CA GLN A 69 9.72 -9.40 5.82
C GLN A 69 10.82 -8.37 6.17
N THR A 70 11.76 -8.10 5.25
CA THR A 70 12.79 -7.07 5.46
C THR A 70 12.28 -5.64 5.25
N PHE A 71 11.04 -5.49 4.78
CA PHE A 71 10.43 -4.19 4.49
C PHE A 71 9.61 -3.61 5.64
N ILE A 72 9.15 -4.46 6.57
CA ILE A 72 8.27 -4.10 7.69
C ILE A 72 9.07 -3.93 9.00
N GLN A 73 10.39 -4.17 8.98
CA GLN A 73 11.28 -3.88 10.10
C GLN A 73 11.75 -2.42 10.13
#